data_AF-A0A0Q5NSF3-F1
#
_entry.id   AF-A0A0Q5NSF3-F1
#
_cell.length_a   1.000
_cell.length_b   1.000
_cell.length_c   1.000
_cell.angle_alpha   90.00
_cell.angle_beta   90.00
_cell.angle_gamma   90.00
#
_symmetry.space_group_name_H-M   'P 1'
#
loop_
_entity.id
_entity.type
_entity.pdbx_description
1 polymer ?
#
loop_
_entity_poly.entity_id
_entity_poly.type
_entity_poly.pdbx_seq_one_letter_code
_entity_poly.pdbx_strand_id
1 'polypeptide(L)' 'MALTLNQHTELNPLQISLLRLFDRPMSETEVLELKRLLVNHFSGFLDKEVTEVVKNKGYTQEDFDNILNADS' A
#
# COMPACT_ATOMS: atom_id res chain seq x y z
N MET A 1 -17.74 22.48 17.83
CA MET A 1 -18.23 21.93 16.55
C MET A 1 -17.46 20.65 16.28
N ALA A 2 -18.12 19.49 16.33
CA ALA A 2 -17.50 18.22 15.99
C ALA A 2 -17.76 17.95 14.50
N LEU A 3 -16.69 17.77 13.71
CA LEU A 3 -16.81 17.28 12.34
C LEU A 3 -17.24 15.81 12.39
N THR A 4 -18.49 15.53 12.06
CA THR A 4 -18.94 14.17 11.77
C THR A 4 -18.33 13.76 10.43
N LEU A 5 -17.18 13.09 10.46
CA LEU A 5 -16.70 12.32 9.31
C LEU A 5 -17.77 11.26 9.02
N ASN A 6 -18.48 11.40 7.91
CA ASN A 6 -19.43 10.40 7.44
C ASN A 6 -18.60 9.20 6.95
N GLN A 7 -18.23 8.33 7.88
CA GLN A 7 -17.54 7.07 7.61
C GLN A 7 -18.55 6.18 6.89
N HIS A 8 -18.54 6.16 5.55
CA HIS A 8 -19.28 5.18 4.78
C HIS A 8 -18.74 3.79 5.14
N THR A 9 -19.48 3.08 5.98
CA THR A 9 -19.20 1.70 6.41
C THR A 9 -19.67 0.66 5.39
N GLU A 10 -20.44 1.09 4.38
CA GLU A 10 -21.00 0.22 3.35
C GLU A 10 -20.07 0.11 2.15
N LEU A 11 -19.85 -1.13 1.71
CA LEU A 11 -19.08 -1.39 0.51
C LEU A 11 -19.85 -0.90 -0.72
N ASN A 12 -19.17 -0.16 -1.59
CA ASN A 12 -19.75 0.28 -2.85
C ASN A 12 -19.97 -0.92 -3.81
N PRO A 13 -20.79 -0.76 -4.87
CA PRO A 13 -21.14 -1.85 -5.77
C PRO A 13 -19.94 -2.56 -6.42
N LEU A 14 -18.85 -1.84 -6.69
CA LEU A 14 -17.62 -2.42 -7.23
C LEU A 14 -16.92 -3.29 -6.18
N GLN A 15 -16.83 -2.83 -4.93
CA GLN A 15 -16.25 -3.59 -3.82
C GLN A 15 -17.02 -4.89 -3.55
N ILE A 16 -18.36 -4.84 -3.60
CA ILE A 16 -19.21 -6.04 -3.50
C ILE A 16 -18.97 -6.99 -4.68
N SER A 17 -18.81 -6.45 -5.90
CA SER A 17 -18.57 -7.26 -7.09
C SER A 17 -17.20 -7.96 -7.04
N LEU A 18 -16.18 -7.28 -6.51
CA LEU A 18 -14.87 -7.87 -6.23
C LEU A 18 -14.99 -9.03 -5.22
N LEU A 19 -15.71 -8.84 -4.11
CA LEU A 19 -15.93 -9.91 -3.14
C LEU A 19 -16.63 -11.13 -3.75
N ARG A 20 -17.63 -10.93 -4.61
CA ARG A 20 -18.32 -12.03 -5.32
C ARG A 20 -17.41 -12.75 -6.32
N LEU A 21 -16.41 -12.08 -6.88
CA LEU A 21 -15.40 -12.74 -7.73
C LEU A 21 -14.45 -13.62 -6.90
N PHE A 22 -14.14 -13.21 -5.66
CA PHE A 22 -13.32 -13.97 -4.72
C PHE A 22 -14.06 -15.08 -3.97
N ASP A 23 -15.40 -15.11 -4.00
CA ASP A 23 -16.25 -16.16 -3.43
C ASP A 23 -16.21 -17.48 -4.24
N ARG A 24 -15.33 -17.56 -5.25
CA ARG A 24 -15.07 -18.79 -5.98
C ARG A 24 -13.96 -19.57 -5.27
N PRO A 25 -14.09 -20.90 -5.09
CA PRO A 25 -13.01 -21.71 -4.57
C PRO A 25 -11.78 -21.55 -5.49
N MET A 26 -10.67 -21.10 -4.90
CA MET A 26 -9.37 -20.99 -5.54
C MET A 26 -8.47 -22.10 -5.01
N SER A 27 -7.68 -22.70 -5.88
CA SER A 27 -6.57 -23.57 -5.51
C SER A 27 -5.49 -22.76 -4.76
N GLU A 28 -4.64 -23.46 -3.99
CA GLU A 28 -3.53 -22.81 -3.28
C GLU A 28 -2.57 -22.07 -4.24
N THR A 29 -2.41 -22.59 -5.47
CA THR A 29 -1.61 -21.97 -6.53
C THR A 29 -2.19 -20.62 -6.95
N GLU A 30 -3.49 -20.57 -7.24
CA GLU A 30 -4.18 -19.33 -7.64
C GLU A 30 -4.15 -18.28 -6.51
N VAL A 31 -4.28 -18.72 -5.25
CA VAL A 31 -4.13 -17.85 -4.08
C VAL A 31 -2.72 -17.25 -4.01
N LEU A 32 -1.69 -18.06 -4.24
CA LEU A 32 -0.31 -17.60 -4.21
C LEU A 32 -0.01 -16.61 -5.33
N GLU A 33 -0.52 -16.84 -6.53
CA GLU A 33 -0.38 -15.94 -7.68
C GLU A 33 -1.03 -14.59 -7.41
N LEU A 34 -2.25 -14.59 -6.87
CA LEU A 34 -2.95 -13.35 -6.52
C LEU A 34 -2.20 -12.57 -5.43
N LYS A 35 -1.69 -13.25 -4.39
CA LYS A 35 -0.87 -12.62 -3.35
C LYS A 35 0.37 -11.94 -3.95
N ARG A 36 1.07 -12.61 -4.87
CA ARG A 36 2.25 -12.05 -5.55
C ARG A 36 1.88 -10.82 -6.38
N LEU A 37 0.78 -10.87 -7.12
CA LEU A 37 0.29 -9.74 -7.91
C LEU A 37 0.01 -8.53 -7.01
N LEU A 38 -0.74 -8.73 -5.91
CA LEU A 38 -1.04 -7.67 -4.96
C LEU A 38 0.22 -7.07 -4.34
N VAL A 39 1.14 -7.93 -3.86
CA VAL A 39 2.42 -7.47 -3.30
C VAL A 39 3.19 -6.65 -4.33
N ASN A 40 3.39 -7.16 -5.55
CA ASN A 40 4.12 -6.44 -6.60
C ASN A 40 3.49 -5.07 -6.91
N HIS A 41 2.15 -5.03 -6.99
CA HIS A 41 1.43 -3.79 -7.28
C HIS A 41 1.59 -2.76 -6.16
N PHE A 42 1.41 -3.17 -4.90
CA PHE A 42 1.53 -2.26 -3.76
C PHE A 42 2.97 -1.87 -3.44
N SER A 43 3.94 -2.75 -3.69
CA SER A 43 5.38 -2.43 -3.58
C SER A 43 5.73 -1.23 -4.46
N GLY A 44 5.21 -1.18 -5.70
CA GLY A 44 5.45 -0.06 -6.61
C GLY A 44 4.80 1.26 -6.19
N PHE A 45 3.77 1.26 -5.34
CA PHE A 45 3.26 2.48 -4.71
C PHE A 45 4.13 2.90 -3.53
N LEU A 46 4.59 1.94 -2.73
CA LEU A 46 5.50 2.20 -1.63
C LEU A 46 6.78 2.88 -2.12
N ASP A 47 7.38 2.36 -3.19
CA ASP A 47 8.59 2.94 -3.79
C ASP A 47 8.37 4.37 -4.28
N LYS A 48 7.19 4.65 -4.85
CA LYS A 48 6.82 5.99 -5.32
C LYS A 48 6.57 6.95 -4.16
N GLU A 49 5.86 6.53 -3.12
CA GLU A 49 5.64 7.34 -1.92
C GLU A 49 6.95 7.63 -1.20
N VAL A 50 7.82 6.63 -1.04
CA VAL A 50 9.16 6.83 -0.47
C VAL A 50 9.95 7.82 -1.31
N THR A 51 9.99 7.65 -2.64
CA THR A 51 10.70 8.57 -3.55
C THR A 51 10.17 10.00 -3.43
N GLU A 52 8.85 10.19 -3.39
CA GLU A 52 8.25 11.51 -3.24
C GLU A 52 8.48 12.11 -1.85
N VAL A 53 8.44 11.32 -0.77
CA VAL A 53 8.76 11.78 0.59
C VAL A 53 10.22 12.21 0.68
N VAL A 54 11.15 11.45 0.11
CA VAL A 54 12.58 11.79 0.08
C VAL A 54 12.82 13.09 -0.68
N LYS A 55 12.19 13.22 -1.86
CA LYS A 55 12.26 14.43 -2.69
C LYS A 55 11.64 15.66 -2.02
N ASN A 56 10.49 15.50 -1.36
CA ASN A 56 9.76 16.59 -0.71
C ASN A 56 10.35 17.00 0.64
N LYS A 57 11.01 16.08 1.35
CA LYS A 57 11.76 16.40 2.59
C LYS A 57 13.17 16.91 2.31
N GLY A 58 13.63 16.86 1.05
CA GLY A 58 14.93 17.39 0.64
C GLY A 58 16.11 16.61 1.21
N TYR A 59 15.90 15.34 1.59
CA TYR A 59 16.98 14.52 2.13
C TYR A 59 18.04 14.30 1.07
N THR A 60 19.26 14.70 1.40
CA THR A 60 20.46 14.50 0.58
C THR A 60 21.07 13.13 0.88
N GLN A 61 21.93 12.64 -0.03
CA GLN A 61 22.70 11.41 0.20
C GLN A 61 23.47 11.47 1.54
N GLU A 62 23.95 12.66 1.91
CA GLU A 62 24.65 12.94 3.15
C GLU A 62 23.74 12.79 4.39
N ASP A 63 22.46 13.13 4.29
CA ASP A 63 21.49 12.92 5.37
C ASP A 63 21.23 11.43 5.61
N PHE A 64 21.18 10.63 4.54
CA PHE A 64 21.06 9.17 4.66
C PHE A 64 22.31 8.55 5.27
N ASP A 65 23.48 8.98 4.84
CA ASP A 65 24.75 8.51 5.39
C ASP A 65 24.89 8.90 6.88
N ASN A 66 24.43 10.08 7.27
CA ASN A 66 24.42 10.49 8.67
C ASN A 66 23.46 9.65 9.53
N ILE A 67 22.27 9.30 9.02
CA ILE A 67 21.32 8.43 9.76
C ILE A 67 21.87 7.00 9.88
N LEU A 68 22.44 6.46 8.80
CA LEU A 68 22.98 5.09 8.77
C LEU A 68 24.22 4.92 9.65
N ASN A 69 25.02 5.99 9.82
CA ASN A 69 26.22 5.98 10.64
C ASN A 69 26.00 6.53 12.06
N ALA A 70 24.84 7.10 12.38
CA ALA A 70 24.53 7.62 13.73
C ALA A 70 24.23 6.52 14.77
N ASP A 71 23.89 5.31 14.32
CA ASP A 71 23.63 4.15 15.18
C ASP A 71 24.84 3.20 15.33
N SER A 72 26.05 3.65 14.96
CA SER A 72 27.33 2.92 15.14
C SER A 72 28.15 3.42 16.33
#